data_AF-K2BVJ7-F1
#
_entry.id   AF-K2BVJ7-F1
#
_cell.length_a   1.000
_cell.length_b   1.000
_cell.length_c   1.000
_cell.angle_alpha   90.00
_cell.angle_beta   90.00
_cell.angle_gamma   90.00
#
_symmetry.space_group_name_H-M   'P 1'
#
loop_
_entity.id
_entity.type
_entity.pdbx_description
1 polymer ?
#
loop_
_entity_poly.entity_id
_entity_poly.type
_entity_poly.pdbx_seq_one_letter_code
_entity_poly.pdbx_strand_id
1 'polypeptide(L)'
;MKKIIIVIIIVIAIIAIVLHRSADAQTTITTSTTTTAEPDAFCPNINDLKKDPVKGNWTANNNVGAWKSYDLSFATNPIQFVGAQWIGERIGQLTCVYTSEQRFTMQGKPVVQPTLPILLIYHALTFQPNEGLWKLAKKGLYNCHSQKRDDCPFKVRVKPIVKDVLEQAEELK
;
A
#
# COMPACT_ATOMS: atom_id res chain seq x y z
N MET A 1 -47.01 -52.02 14.83
CA MET A 1 -47.00 -50.79 15.66
C MET A 1 -45.94 -50.78 16.76
N LYS A 2 -45.71 -51.87 17.52
CA LYS A 2 -44.66 -51.93 18.57
C LYS A 2 -43.21 -51.66 18.11
N LYS A 3 -42.84 -52.02 16.88
CA LYS A 3 -41.46 -51.85 16.37
C LYS A 3 -41.07 -50.39 16.05
N ILE A 4 -42.05 -49.53 15.76
CA ILE A 4 -41.80 -48.11 15.40
C ILE A 4 -41.49 -47.28 16.66
N ILE A 5 -42.09 -47.63 17.79
CA ILE A 5 -41.88 -46.93 19.08
C ILE A 5 -40.45 -47.17 19.62
N ILE A 6 -39.89 -48.36 19.41
CA ILE A 6 -38.53 -48.71 19.87
C ILE A 6 -37.46 -47.91 19.10
N VAL A 7 -37.67 -47.66 17.80
CA VAL A 7 -36.71 -46.90 16.98
C VAL A 7 -36.68 -45.43 17.41
N ILE A 8 -37.83 -44.84 17.74
CA ILE A 8 -37.90 -43.43 18.16
C ILE A 8 -37.21 -43.21 19.52
N ILE A 9 -37.34 -44.15 20.46
CA ILE A 9 -36.68 -44.06 21.77
C ILE A 9 -35.14 -44.13 21.64
N ILE A 10 -34.61 -44.95 20.72
CA ILE A 10 -33.17 -45.06 20.48
C ILE A 10 -32.61 -43.77 19.84
N VAL A 11 -33.36 -43.13 18.93
CA VAL A 11 -32.93 -41.86 18.31
C VAL A 11 -32.88 -40.72 19.32
N ILE A 12 -33.82 -40.66 20.27
CA ILE A 12 -33.82 -39.63 21.32
C ILE A 12 -32.64 -39.83 22.29
N ALA A 13 -32.28 -41.07 22.62
CA ALA A 13 -31.14 -41.37 23.48
C ALA A 13 -29.79 -40.97 22.85
N ILE A 14 -29.65 -41.02 21.52
CA ILE A 14 -28.43 -40.60 20.81
C ILE A 14 -28.29 -39.07 20.78
N ILE A 15 -29.39 -38.32 20.70
CA ILE A 15 -29.36 -36.85 20.70
C ILE A 15 -28.95 -36.29 22.07
N ALA A 16 -29.30 -36.97 23.17
CA ALA A 16 -28.93 -36.53 24.53
C ALA A 16 -27.43 -36.73 24.85
N ILE A 17 -26.74 -37.65 24.17
CA ILE A 17 -25.31 -37.94 24.42
C ILE A 17 -24.39 -36.92 23.72
N VAL A 18 -24.88 -36.21 22.71
CA VAL A 18 -24.09 -35.20 21.97
C VAL A 18 -23.99 -33.86 22.70
N LEU A 19 -24.80 -33.63 23.75
CA LEU A 19 -24.91 -32.33 24.45
C LEU A 19 -24.10 -32.23 25.75
N HIS A 20 -23.23 -33.18 26.08
CA HIS A 20 -22.44 -33.17 27.33
C HIS A 20 -20.92 -33.28 27.15
N ARG A 21 -20.38 -32.90 25.99
CA ARG A 21 -18.92 -32.83 25.79
C ARG A 21 -18.39 -31.40 25.92
N SER A 22 -17.74 -31.18 27.05
CA SER A 22 -16.57 -30.33 27.23
C SER A 22 -16.79 -28.82 27.15
N ALA A 23 -17.14 -28.24 28.30
CA ALA A 23 -16.68 -26.91 28.68
C ALA A 23 -15.16 -26.98 28.93
N ASP A 24 -14.37 -27.10 27.87
CA ASP A 24 -12.94 -26.79 27.95
C ASP A 24 -12.83 -25.27 27.97
N ALA A 25 -12.39 -24.75 29.12
CA ALA A 25 -11.91 -23.39 29.24
C ALA A 25 -10.71 -23.23 28.30
N GLN A 26 -10.98 -22.86 27.05
CA GLN A 26 -9.98 -22.26 26.18
C GLN A 26 -9.60 -20.94 26.85
N THR A 27 -8.49 -20.98 27.58
CA THR A 27 -7.63 -19.83 27.80
C THR A 27 -7.26 -19.31 26.42
N THR A 28 -8.12 -18.46 25.87
CA THR A 28 -7.81 -17.64 24.71
C THR A 28 -6.66 -16.78 25.16
N ILE A 29 -5.44 -17.23 24.86
CA ILE A 29 -4.31 -16.34 24.77
C ILE A 29 -4.72 -15.39 23.66
N THR A 30 -5.28 -14.25 24.06
CA THR A 30 -5.47 -13.10 23.21
C THR A 30 -4.07 -12.65 22.84
N THR A 31 -3.46 -13.33 21.87
CA THR A 31 -2.40 -12.74 21.08
C THR A 31 -3.09 -11.56 20.42
N SER A 32 -2.97 -10.40 21.04
CA SER A 32 -3.21 -9.13 20.39
C SER A 32 -2.21 -9.06 19.24
N THR A 33 -2.54 -9.70 18.13
CA THR A 33 -2.18 -9.20 16.81
C THR A 33 -2.86 -7.85 16.75
N THR A 34 -2.17 -6.84 17.29
CA THR A 34 -2.35 -5.45 16.92
C THR A 34 -2.34 -5.47 15.40
N THR A 35 -3.53 -5.50 14.82
CA THR A 35 -3.71 -5.28 13.39
C THR A 35 -3.42 -3.80 13.27
N THR A 36 -2.13 -3.46 13.23
CA THR A 36 -1.67 -2.13 12.91
C THR A 36 -2.23 -1.89 11.52
N ALA A 37 -3.38 -1.21 11.46
CA ALA A 37 -3.95 -0.77 10.20
C ALA A 37 -2.84 0.00 9.50
N GLU A 38 -2.31 -0.57 8.42
CA GLU A 38 -1.23 0.06 7.68
C GLU A 38 -1.77 1.40 7.18
N PRO A 39 -1.17 2.53 7.60
CA PRO A 39 -1.73 3.83 7.30
C PRO A 39 -1.75 4.06 5.80
N ASP A 40 -2.81 4.69 5.31
CA ASP A 40 -2.86 5.12 3.93
C ASP A 40 -1.72 6.10 3.66
N ALA A 41 -1.04 5.84 2.56
CA ALA A 41 0.04 6.63 2.04
C ALA A 41 -0.39 7.30 0.74
N PHE A 42 0.25 8.43 0.44
CA PHE A 42 -0.03 9.24 -0.73
C PHE A 42 1.27 9.61 -1.45
N CYS A 43 1.16 9.86 -2.74
CA CYS A 43 2.25 10.44 -3.54
C CYS A 43 2.81 11.71 -2.87
N PRO A 44 4.08 12.09 -3.07
CA PRO A 44 4.64 13.33 -2.49
C PRO A 44 3.93 14.60 -2.95
N ASN A 45 4.01 15.68 -2.16
CA ASN A 45 3.60 17.00 -2.65
C ASN A 45 4.63 17.48 -3.68
N ILE A 46 4.17 18.27 -4.66
CA ILE A 46 5.01 18.96 -5.64
C ILE A 46 6.11 19.78 -4.96
N ASN A 47 5.81 20.37 -3.81
CA ASN A 47 6.77 21.15 -3.03
C ASN A 47 7.84 20.27 -2.34
N ASP A 48 7.64 18.96 -2.24
CA ASP A 48 8.60 18.02 -1.68
C ASP A 48 9.60 17.49 -2.73
N LEU A 49 9.31 17.72 -4.02
CA LEU A 49 10.14 17.25 -5.14
C LEU A 49 11.39 18.10 -5.26
N LYS A 50 12.54 17.45 -5.18
CA LYS A 50 13.87 18.05 -5.33
C LYS A 50 14.61 17.40 -6.48
N LYS A 51 15.07 18.22 -7.42
CA LYS A 51 15.94 17.77 -8.50
C LYS A 51 17.38 17.67 -7.98
N ASP A 52 18.01 16.52 -8.17
CA ASP A 52 19.43 16.33 -7.94
C ASP A 52 20.22 17.16 -8.96
N PRO A 53 21.06 18.12 -8.54
CA PRO A 53 21.77 19.00 -9.46
C PRO A 53 22.86 18.28 -10.26
N VAL A 54 23.33 17.12 -9.79
CA VAL A 54 24.39 16.33 -10.43
C VAL A 54 23.78 15.28 -11.36
N LYS A 55 22.80 14.52 -10.86
CA LYS A 55 22.17 13.42 -11.62
C LYS A 55 21.03 13.88 -12.51
N GLY A 56 20.46 15.06 -12.24
CA GLY A 56 19.32 15.63 -12.96
C GLY A 56 18.01 14.84 -12.83
N ASN A 57 17.95 13.89 -11.90
CA ASN A 57 16.73 13.13 -11.56
C ASN A 57 16.01 13.78 -10.37
N TRP A 58 14.75 13.41 -10.17
CA TRP A 58 13.92 13.94 -9.08
C TRP A 58 13.91 12.98 -7.90
N THR A 59 13.86 13.54 -6.69
CA THR A 59 13.72 12.80 -5.44
C THR A 59 12.69 13.47 -4.57
N ALA A 60 12.08 12.70 -3.67
CA ALA A 60 11.30 13.24 -2.57
C ALA A 60 11.47 12.30 -1.36
N ASN A 61 11.41 12.86 -0.17
CA ASN A 61 11.43 12.09 1.06
C ASN A 61 10.36 12.65 1.99
N ASN A 62 9.41 11.82 2.39
CA ASN A 62 8.33 12.17 3.29
C ASN A 62 8.17 11.12 4.38
N ASN A 63 7.17 11.29 5.24
CA ASN A 63 6.84 10.34 6.30
C ASN A 63 6.50 8.93 5.79
N VAL A 64 6.10 8.78 4.53
CA VAL A 64 5.84 7.48 3.88
C VAL A 64 7.14 6.81 3.46
N GLY A 65 8.16 7.58 3.07
CA GLY A 65 9.49 7.08 2.72
C GLY A 65 10.12 7.79 1.53
N ALA A 66 11.11 7.13 0.93
CA ALA A 66 11.89 7.68 -0.18
C ALA A 66 11.25 7.43 -1.55
N TRP A 67 11.43 8.40 -2.45
CA TRP A 67 10.95 8.42 -3.82
C TRP A 67 12.06 8.89 -4.75
N LYS A 68 12.13 8.32 -5.95
CA LYS A 68 13.07 8.78 -6.97
C LYS A 68 12.56 8.58 -8.39
N SER A 69 12.96 9.46 -9.29
CA SER A 69 12.93 9.18 -10.73
C SER A 69 14.26 8.53 -11.13
N TYR A 70 14.19 7.65 -12.13
CA TYR A 70 15.38 7.00 -12.68
C TYR A 70 15.91 7.72 -13.92
N ASP A 71 15.03 8.40 -14.65
CA ASP A 71 15.40 9.11 -15.86
C ASP A 71 15.92 10.52 -15.56
N LEU A 72 16.83 10.98 -16.44
CA LEU A 72 17.26 12.37 -16.51
C LEU A 72 16.06 13.24 -16.90
N SER A 73 15.80 14.28 -16.12
CA SER A 73 14.68 15.19 -16.38
C SER A 73 15.15 16.53 -16.94
N PHE A 74 14.57 16.96 -18.07
CA PHE A 74 14.72 18.34 -18.57
C PHE A 74 13.86 19.35 -17.82
N ALA A 75 12.87 18.89 -17.05
CA ALA A 75 12.03 19.77 -16.25
C ALA A 75 12.84 20.63 -15.28
N THR A 76 12.45 21.89 -15.18
CA THR A 76 12.90 22.80 -14.13
C THR A 76 11.91 22.80 -12.97
N ASN A 77 10.62 22.68 -13.25
CA ASN A 77 9.58 22.66 -12.21
C ASN A 77 8.55 21.54 -12.45
N PRO A 78 8.12 20.83 -11.40
CA PRO A 78 6.87 20.08 -11.42
C PRO A 78 5.68 21.06 -11.37
N ILE A 79 4.60 20.78 -12.09
CA ILE A 79 3.42 21.66 -12.18
C ILE A 79 2.24 21.12 -11.38
N GLN A 80 1.82 19.87 -11.67
CA GLN A 80 0.63 19.27 -11.06
C GLN A 80 0.79 17.76 -10.95
N PHE A 81 0.17 17.17 -9.94
CA PHE A 81 -0.09 15.74 -9.87
C PHE A 81 -1.16 15.36 -10.89
N VAL A 82 -0.98 14.23 -11.59
CA VAL A 82 -1.89 13.77 -12.65
C VAL A 82 -2.50 12.41 -12.32
N GLY A 83 -1.85 11.66 -11.45
CA GLY A 83 -2.27 10.33 -11.08
C GLY A 83 -1.12 9.45 -10.62
N ALA A 84 -1.45 8.19 -10.38
CA ALA A 84 -0.52 7.19 -9.96
C ALA A 84 -0.76 5.88 -10.72
N GLN A 85 0.28 5.08 -10.82
CA GLN A 85 0.27 3.76 -11.42
C GLN A 85 0.85 2.75 -10.44
N TRP A 86 0.23 1.58 -10.39
CA TRP A 86 0.71 0.45 -9.60
C TRP A 86 0.85 -0.77 -10.50
N ILE A 87 1.98 -1.47 -10.40
CA ILE A 87 2.27 -2.67 -11.19
C ILE A 87 2.74 -3.81 -10.27
N GLY A 88 2.09 -4.98 -10.33
CA GLY A 88 2.49 -6.15 -9.57
C GLY A 88 1.41 -7.24 -9.47
N GLU A 89 1.63 -8.21 -8.59
CA GLU A 89 0.67 -9.28 -8.28
C GLU A 89 0.48 -9.34 -6.76
N ARG A 90 -0.57 -8.68 -6.24
CA ARG A 90 -0.83 -8.40 -4.81
C ARG A 90 0.19 -7.49 -4.11
N ILE A 91 1.45 -7.57 -4.50
CA ILE A 91 2.55 -6.72 -4.07
C ILE A 91 3.24 -6.18 -5.33
N GLY A 92 3.58 -4.89 -5.33
CA GLY A 92 4.00 -4.23 -6.56
C GLY A 92 4.66 -2.88 -6.38
N GLN A 93 5.09 -2.33 -7.50
CA GLN A 93 5.76 -1.06 -7.61
C GLN A 93 4.74 0.06 -7.80
N LEU A 94 4.83 1.10 -6.96
CA LEU A 94 4.05 2.32 -7.10
C LEU A 94 4.87 3.41 -7.81
N THR A 95 4.22 4.11 -8.73
CA THR A 95 4.75 5.24 -9.49
C THR A 95 3.77 6.40 -9.48
N CYS A 96 4.21 7.58 -9.06
CA CYS A 96 3.45 8.83 -9.11
C CYS A 96 3.82 9.64 -10.35
N VAL A 97 2.84 10.25 -11.00
CA VAL A 97 3.00 10.98 -12.26
C VAL A 97 2.68 12.46 -12.06
N TYR A 98 3.62 13.31 -12.44
CA TYR A 98 3.47 14.76 -12.39
C TYR A 98 3.74 15.36 -13.76
N THR A 99 2.91 16.31 -14.21
CA THR A 99 3.32 17.13 -15.34
C THR A 99 4.41 18.09 -14.92
N SER A 100 5.18 18.55 -15.89
CA SER A 100 6.34 19.37 -15.62
C SER A 100 6.59 20.36 -16.77
N GLU A 101 7.35 21.39 -16.47
CA GLU A 101 7.76 22.41 -17.44
C GLU A 101 9.26 22.63 -17.38
N GLN A 102 9.79 23.11 -18.50
CA GLN A 102 11.15 23.58 -18.64
C GLN A 102 11.11 25.10 -18.80
N ARG A 103 11.81 25.80 -17.90
CA ARG A 103 12.06 27.24 -17.98
C ARG A 103 13.49 27.49 -18.43
N PHE A 104 13.68 28.30 -19.47
CA PHE A 104 15.00 28.67 -19.97
C PHE A 104 14.95 30.07 -20.58
N THR A 105 16.12 30.67 -20.82
CA THR A 105 16.22 31.99 -21.44
C THR A 105 16.60 31.82 -22.91
N MET A 106 15.82 32.43 -23.80
CA MET A 106 16.10 32.46 -25.24
C MET A 106 16.14 33.93 -25.68
N GLN A 107 17.28 34.37 -26.24
CA GLN A 107 17.47 35.77 -26.66
C GLN A 107 17.17 36.80 -25.56
N GLY A 108 17.59 36.50 -24.33
CA GLY A 108 17.35 37.35 -23.16
C GLY A 108 15.91 37.34 -22.62
N LYS A 109 15.00 36.54 -23.19
CA LYS A 109 13.60 36.43 -22.74
C LYS A 109 13.34 35.09 -22.06
N PRO A 110 12.57 35.04 -20.95
CA PRO A 110 12.16 33.79 -20.34
C PRO A 110 11.17 33.06 -21.24
N VAL A 111 11.42 31.77 -21.45
CA VAL A 111 10.55 30.84 -22.18
C VAL A 111 10.16 29.71 -21.23
N VAL A 112 8.88 29.36 -21.24
CA VAL A 112 8.32 28.24 -20.48
C VAL A 112 7.65 27.30 -21.46
N GLN A 113 8.01 26.02 -21.43
CA GLN A 113 7.37 25.00 -22.26
C GLN A 113 7.05 23.75 -21.44
N PRO A 114 5.93 23.07 -21.71
CA PRO A 114 5.68 21.73 -21.18
C PRO A 114 6.81 20.77 -21.58
N THR A 115 7.11 19.80 -20.71
CA THR A 115 8.11 18.77 -21.00
C THR A 115 7.64 17.41 -20.50
N LEU A 116 8.52 16.41 -20.56
CA LEU A 116 8.21 15.03 -20.17
C LEU A 116 7.74 14.96 -18.71
N PRO A 117 6.72 14.14 -18.40
CA PRO A 117 6.27 13.94 -17.03
C PRO A 117 7.38 13.46 -16.11
N ILE A 118 7.31 13.87 -14.85
CA ILE A 118 8.17 13.33 -13.80
C ILE A 118 7.51 12.07 -13.26
N LEU A 119 8.20 10.95 -13.38
CA LEU A 119 7.80 9.66 -12.82
C LEU A 119 8.57 9.42 -11.53
N LEU A 120 7.88 9.52 -10.38
CA LEU A 120 8.47 9.22 -9.07
C LEU A 120 8.09 7.82 -8.62
N ILE A 121 9.09 6.98 -8.45
CA ILE A 121 8.95 5.59 -8.06
C ILE A 121 9.23 5.48 -6.55
N TYR A 122 8.31 4.85 -5.82
CA TYR A 122 8.46 4.58 -4.40
C TYR A 122 9.56 3.54 -4.18
N HIS A 123 10.45 3.75 -3.20
CA HIS A 123 11.63 2.90 -3.00
C HIS A 123 11.32 1.45 -2.59
N ALA A 124 10.12 1.17 -2.08
CA ALA A 124 9.71 -0.14 -1.60
C ALA A 124 8.50 -0.67 -2.35
N LEU A 125 8.23 -1.97 -2.18
CA LEU A 125 7.01 -2.58 -2.70
C LEU A 125 5.82 -2.24 -1.81
N THR A 126 4.67 -2.06 -2.45
CA THR A 126 3.39 -1.67 -1.83
C THR A 126 2.36 -2.75 -2.08
N PHE A 127 1.32 -2.77 -1.25
CA PHE A 127 0.18 -3.65 -1.50
C PHE A 127 -0.61 -3.17 -2.71
N GLN A 128 -1.30 -4.10 -3.35
CA GLN A 128 -2.24 -3.78 -4.41
C GLN A 128 -3.29 -2.80 -3.88
N PRO A 129 -3.49 -1.64 -4.53
CA PRO A 129 -4.50 -0.70 -4.10
C PRO A 129 -5.90 -1.29 -4.31
N ASN A 130 -6.77 -1.07 -3.34
CA ASN A 130 -8.15 -1.57 -3.31
C ASN A 130 -9.17 -0.50 -2.89
N GLU A 131 -8.74 0.73 -2.66
CA GLU A 131 -9.54 1.87 -2.21
C GLU A 131 -9.34 3.06 -3.15
N GLY A 132 -10.06 4.18 -2.96
CA GLY A 132 -9.92 5.39 -3.78
C GLY A 132 -10.34 5.22 -5.26
N LEU A 133 -9.71 6.00 -6.15
CA LEU A 133 -10.02 6.03 -7.59
C LEU A 133 -9.15 5.09 -8.44
N TRP A 134 -8.55 4.08 -7.83
CA TRP A 134 -7.77 3.07 -8.53
C TRP A 134 -8.66 2.20 -9.43
N LYS A 135 -8.28 2.07 -10.70
CA LYS A 135 -8.96 1.24 -11.69
C LYS A 135 -8.00 0.21 -12.27
N LEU A 136 -8.46 -1.03 -12.37
CA LEU A 136 -7.73 -2.08 -13.09
C LEU A 136 -7.67 -1.72 -14.57
N ALA A 137 -6.46 -1.52 -15.10
CA ALA A 137 -6.26 -1.27 -16.53
C ALA A 137 -6.00 -2.57 -17.30
N LYS A 138 -5.25 -3.49 -16.71
CA LYS A 138 -5.05 -4.89 -17.16
C LYS A 138 -4.52 -5.72 -15.99
N LYS A 139 -4.46 -7.05 -16.13
CA LYS A 139 -3.95 -7.94 -15.07
C LYS A 139 -2.61 -7.41 -14.53
N GLY A 140 -2.59 -7.14 -13.23
CA GLY A 140 -1.41 -6.63 -12.51
C GLY A 140 -1.04 -5.17 -12.77
N LEU A 141 -1.90 -4.37 -13.41
CA LEU A 141 -1.71 -2.94 -13.64
C LEU A 141 -2.97 -2.18 -13.20
N TYR A 142 -2.78 -1.25 -12.25
CA TYR A 142 -3.82 -0.34 -11.80
C TYR A 142 -3.38 1.10 -12.07
N ASN A 143 -4.31 1.93 -12.53
CA ASN A 143 -4.11 3.36 -12.70
C ASN A 143 -5.11 4.12 -11.82
N CYS A 144 -4.63 5.13 -11.11
CA CYS A 144 -5.46 6.16 -10.49
C CYS A 144 -5.30 7.45 -11.30
N HIS A 145 -6.37 7.89 -11.96
CA HIS A 145 -6.38 9.13 -12.72
C HIS A 145 -7.12 10.21 -11.93
N SER A 146 -6.37 11.07 -11.23
CA SER A 146 -6.90 12.23 -10.52
C SER A 146 -5.84 13.32 -10.38
N GLN A 147 -6.28 14.58 -10.39
CA GLN A 147 -5.43 15.73 -10.06
C GLN A 147 -5.26 15.92 -8.54
N LYS A 148 -6.02 15.19 -7.72
CA LYS A 148 -5.91 15.21 -6.25
C LYS A 148 -5.15 13.98 -5.78
N ARG A 149 -4.08 14.19 -5.00
CA ARG A 149 -3.26 13.11 -4.44
C ARG A 149 -4.07 12.17 -3.54
N ASP A 150 -4.99 12.74 -2.77
CA ASP A 150 -5.77 12.03 -1.76
C ASP A 150 -6.78 11.05 -2.36
N ASP A 151 -7.08 11.18 -3.66
CA ASP A 151 -7.94 10.25 -4.39
C ASP A 151 -7.22 8.92 -4.74
N CYS A 152 -5.90 8.87 -4.55
CA CYS A 152 -5.03 7.74 -4.91
C CYS A 152 -4.29 7.15 -3.69
N PRO A 153 -4.99 6.75 -2.61
CA PRO A 153 -4.35 6.14 -1.45
C PRO A 153 -3.72 4.79 -1.80
N PHE A 154 -2.65 4.43 -1.12
CA PHE A 154 -2.05 3.10 -1.20
C PHE A 154 -1.49 2.67 0.16
N LYS A 155 -1.26 1.37 0.33
CA LYS A 155 -0.72 0.82 1.58
C LYS A 155 0.72 0.40 1.41
N VAL A 156 1.56 0.84 2.33
CA VAL A 156 2.99 0.50 2.36
C VAL A 156 3.22 -0.74 3.20
N ARG A 157 4.10 -1.63 2.71
CA ARG A 157 4.56 -2.75 3.51
C ARG A 157 5.58 -2.26 4.53
N VAL A 158 5.11 -1.99 5.75
CA VAL A 158 6.00 -1.70 6.87
C VAL A 158 6.65 -3.01 7.30
N LYS A 159 7.96 -3.14 7.09
CA LYS A 159 8.69 -4.24 7.71
C LYS A 159 8.70 -3.99 9.23
N PRO A 160 8.33 -4.98 10.06
CA PRO A 160 8.46 -4.83 11.50
C PRO A 160 9.91 -4.47 11.84
N ILE A 161 10.10 -3.56 12.79
CA ILE A 161 11.42 -3.24 13.32
C ILE A 161 11.96 -4.54 13.91
N VAL A 162 13.06 -5.04 13.34
CA VAL A 162 13.76 -6.21 13.88
C VAL A 162 14.40 -5.74 15.19
N LYS A 163 13.75 -6.01 16.32
CA LYS A 163 14.40 -5.92 17.64
C LYS A 163 15.63 -6.81 17.63
N ASP A 164 16.65 -6.45 18.42
CA ASP A 164 17.82 -7.31 18.59
C ASP A 164 17.35 -8.73 18.95
N VAL A 165 17.94 -9.73 18.30
CA VAL A 165 17.57 -11.14 18.51
C VAL A 165 17.74 -11.52 19.99
N LEU A 166 18.68 -10.88 20.69
CA LEU A 166 18.89 -11.06 22.13
C LEU A 166 17.75 -10.49 22.96
N GLU A 167 17.21 -9.32 22.59
CA GLU A 167 16.08 -8.69 23.26
C GLU A 167 14.79 -9.53 23.10
N GLN A 168 14.57 -10.09 21.90
CA GLN A 168 13.45 -11.01 21.66
C GLN A 168 13.57 -12.32 22.46
N ALA A 169 14.79 -12.81 22.69
CA ALA A 169 15.02 -14.03 23.47
C ALA A 169 14.81 -13.82 24.97
N GLU A 170 15.02 -12.61 25.49
CA GLU A 170 14.75 -12.26 26.89
C GLU A 170 13.24 -12.10 27.16
N GLU A 171 12.47 -11.60 26.19
CA GLU A 171 11.00 -11.50 26.29
C GLU A 171 10.28 -12.87 26.31
N LEU A 172 10.98 -13.97 26.00
CA LEU A 172 10.45 -15.35 25.96
C LEU A 172 10.82 -16.21 27.18
N LYS A 173 11.54 -15.65 28.17
CA LYS A 173 11.83 -16.32 29.44
C LYS A 173 10.70 -16.13 30.45
#